data_AF-A0A9D7GF52-F1
#
_entry.id   AF-A0A9D7GF52-F1
#
_cell.length_a   1.000
_cell.length_b   1.000
_cell.length_c   1.000
_cell.angle_alpha   90.00
_cell.angle_beta   90.00
_cell.angle_gamma   90.00
#
_symmetry.space_group_name_H-M   'P 1'
#
loop_
_entity.id
_entity.type
_entity.pdbx_description
1 polymer ?
#
loop_
_entity_poly.entity_id
_entity_poly.type
_entity_poly.pdbx_seq_one_letter_code
_entity_poly.pdbx_strand_id
1 'polypeptide(L)'
;MKVRYSNNINAFGGVNFVLQEFDKLKIGNILYDNLPSLSPKSSYSWRDIFYSFQVFISVVETAWRMLRPFLLTNLEVIPYLTYVALTLYFVGWVILY
;
A
#
# COMPACT_ATOMS: atom_id res chain seq x y z
N MET A 1 -5.96 21.87 24.26
CA MET A 1 -5.71 20.61 25.00
C MET A 1 -4.48 19.94 24.39
N LYS A 2 -3.30 20.01 25.04
CA LYS A 2 -2.09 19.33 24.55
C LYS A 2 -2.17 17.87 25.01
N VAL A 3 -2.37 16.95 24.08
CA VAL A 3 -2.35 15.49 24.35
C VAL A 3 -0.93 15.14 24.81
N ARG A 4 -0.77 14.80 26.10
CA ARG A 4 0.55 14.52 26.72
C ARG A 4 0.96 13.04 26.67
N TYR A 5 0.05 12.13 26.30
CA TYR A 5 0.27 10.68 26.35
C TYR A 5 -0.52 9.93 25.25
N SER A 6 -0.41 10.32 23.99
CA SER A 6 -0.81 9.39 22.92
C SER A 6 0.32 8.39 22.75
N ASN A 7 0.07 7.09 22.94
CA ASN A 7 0.96 6.05 22.42
C ASN A 7 1.21 6.40 20.96
N ASN A 8 2.48 6.60 20.60
CA ASN A 8 2.86 7.04 19.27
C ASN A 8 2.31 5.99 18.29
N ILE A 9 1.23 6.31 17.56
CA ILE A 9 0.63 5.40 16.60
C ILE A 9 1.59 5.39 15.42
N ASN A 10 2.55 4.48 15.49
CA ASN A 10 3.45 4.20 14.41
C ASN A 10 2.60 3.72 13.21
N ALA A 11 2.94 4.13 12.00
CA ALA A 11 2.34 3.62 10.77
C ALA A 11 2.33 2.07 10.74
N PHE A 12 3.36 1.43 11.32
CA PHE A 12 3.42 -0.03 11.50
C PHE A 12 2.39 -0.58 12.50
N GLY A 13 1.99 0.20 13.50
CA GLY A 13 0.91 -0.16 14.43
C GLY A 13 -0.47 -0.16 13.77
N GLY A 14 -0.70 0.76 12.83
CA GLY A 14 -1.92 0.80 12.02
C GLY A 14 -2.04 -0.42 11.09
N VAL A 15 -0.94 -0.79 10.42
CA VAL A 15 -0.90 -2.01 9.58
C VAL A 15 -1.19 -3.25 10.41
N ASN A 16 -0.52 -3.43 11.56
CA ASN A 16 -0.76 -4.58 12.43
C ASN A 16 -2.21 -4.69 12.92
N PHE A 17 -2.88 -3.56 13.19
CA PHE A 17 -4.30 -3.56 13.54
C PHE A 17 -5.16 -4.10 12.40
N VAL A 18 -4.95 -3.62 11.16
CA VAL A 18 -5.71 -4.10 10.00
C VAL A 18 -5.48 -5.59 9.75
N LEU A 19 -4.24 -6.06 9.86
CA LEU A 19 -3.91 -7.48 9.71
C LEU A 19 -4.58 -8.34 10.80
N GLN A 20 -4.60 -7.86 12.05
CA GLN A 20 -5.29 -8.54 13.15
C GLN A 20 -6.81 -8.60 12.94
N GLU A 21 -7.43 -7.55 12.40
CA GLU A 21 -8.85 -7.57 12.06
C GLU A 21 -9.15 -8.52 10.90
N PHE A 22 -8.28 -8.59 9.90
CA PHE A 22 -8.42 -9.55 8.81
C PHE A 22 -8.31 -11.01 9.28
N ASP A 23 -7.46 -11.26 10.27
CA ASP A 23 -7.35 -12.56 10.92
C ASP A 23 -8.61 -12.90 11.72
N LYS A 24 -9.16 -11.94 12.46
CA LYS A 24 -10.44 -12.12 13.20
C LYS A 24 -11.60 -12.44 12.25
N LEU A 25 -11.63 -11.79 11.08
CA LEU A 25 -12.62 -12.03 10.03
C LEU A 25 -12.37 -13.34 9.25
N LYS A 26 -11.30 -14.08 9.56
CA LYS A 26 -10.93 -15.34 8.91
C LYS A 26 -10.82 -15.22 7.39
N ILE A 27 -10.40 -14.06 6.89
CA ILE A 27 -10.27 -13.78 5.45
C ILE A 27 -9.30 -14.76 4.79
N GLY A 28 -8.25 -15.19 5.51
CA GLY A 28 -7.34 -16.22 5.01
C GLY A 28 -8.04 -17.52 4.61
N ASN A 29 -9.06 -17.96 5.37
CA ASN A 29 -9.81 -19.18 5.07
C ASN A 29 -10.70 -18.99 3.83
N ILE A 30 -11.40 -17.85 3.76
CA ILE A 30 -12.24 -17.51 2.59
C ILE A 30 -11.41 -17.49 1.32
N LEU A 31 -10.21 -16.89 1.38
CA LEU A 31 -9.28 -16.87 0.25
C LEU A 31 -8.85 -18.29 -0.14
N TYR A 32 -8.51 -19.13 0.83
CA TYR A 32 -8.10 -20.51 0.55
C TYR A 32 -9.23 -21.36 -0.04
N ASP A 33 -10.47 -21.15 0.40
CA ASP A 33 -11.64 -21.93 -0.03
C ASP A 33 -12.14 -21.51 -1.43
N ASN A 34 -11.93 -20.26 -1.84
CA ASN A 34 -12.43 -19.72 -3.11
C ASN A 34 -11.35 -19.58 -4.20
N LEU A 35 -10.07 -19.56 -3.85
CA LEU A 35 -8.97 -19.42 -4.81
C LEU A 35 -8.34 -20.78 -5.13
N PRO A 36 -7.80 -20.96 -6.36
CA PRO A 36 -7.11 -22.18 -6.74
C PRO A 36 -5.87 -22.39 -5.87
N SER A 37 -5.52 -23.64 -5.59
CA SER A 37 -4.32 -23.97 -4.81
C SER A 37 -3.07 -23.42 -5.49
N LEU A 38 -2.25 -22.67 -4.73
CA LEU A 38 -0.94 -22.19 -5.20
C LEU A 38 -0.02 -23.37 -5.53
N SER A 39 0.91 -23.13 -6.47
CA SER A 39 1.95 -24.12 -6.81
C SER A 39 2.72 -24.53 -5.55
N PRO A 40 3.01 -25.82 -5.34
CA PRO A 40 3.78 -26.29 -4.18
C PRO A 40 5.22 -25.74 -4.12
N LYS A 41 5.69 -25.11 -5.20
CA LYS A 41 6.97 -24.37 -5.23
C LYS A 41 6.86 -22.93 -4.71
N SER A 42 5.65 -22.46 -4.43
CA SER A 42 5.38 -21.15 -3.85
C SER A 42 5.82 -21.13 -2.39
N SER A 43 6.68 -20.17 -2.02
CA SER A 43 7.01 -19.90 -0.62
C SER A 43 5.94 -19.08 0.11
N TYR A 44 4.94 -18.57 -0.62
CA TYR A 44 3.92 -17.65 -0.10
C TYR A 44 2.53 -18.28 -0.13
N SER A 45 1.71 -17.96 0.87
CA SER A 45 0.29 -18.33 0.90
C SER A 45 -0.58 -17.22 0.31
N TRP A 46 -1.83 -17.54 -0.06
CA TRP A 46 -2.79 -16.55 -0.54
C TRP A 46 -3.02 -15.41 0.45
N ARG A 47 -2.98 -15.72 1.76
CA ARG A 47 -3.07 -14.72 2.82
C ARG A 47 -1.92 -13.72 2.74
N ASP A 48 -0.69 -14.19 2.58
CA ASP A 48 0.50 -13.32 2.52
C ASP A 48 0.46 -12.40 1.29
N ILE A 49 0.05 -12.95 0.14
CA ILE A 49 -0.10 -12.20 -1.11
C ILE A 49 -1.18 -11.12 -0.96
N PHE A 50 -2.36 -11.46 -0.44
CA PHE A 50 -3.43 -10.48 -0.25
C PHE A 50 -3.09 -9.42 0.78
N TYR A 51 -2.48 -9.82 1.91
CA TYR A 51 -2.19 -8.91 3.00
C TYR A 51 -1.09 -7.93 2.62
N SER A 52 -0.05 -8.40 1.91
CA SER A 52 0.97 -7.51 1.36
C SER A 52 0.40 -6.52 0.34
N PHE A 53 -0.51 -6.97 -0.52
CA PHE A 53 -1.16 -6.10 -1.51
C PHE A 53 -2.03 -5.02 -0.86
N GLN A 54 -2.80 -5.37 0.17
CA GLN A 54 -3.59 -4.40 0.92
C GLN A 54 -2.71 -3.35 1.60
N VAL A 55 -1.62 -3.78 2.24
CA VAL A 55 -0.67 -2.85 2.87
C VAL A 55 -0.10 -1.90 1.84
N PHE A 56 0.35 -2.40 0.69
CA PHE A 56 0.87 -1.57 -0.40
C PHE A 56 -0.14 -0.51 -0.84
N ILE A 57 -1.39 -0.89 -1.13
CA ILE A 57 -2.44 0.05 -1.53
C ILE A 57 -2.68 1.11 -0.44
N SER A 58 -2.76 0.68 0.83
CA SER A 58 -3.02 1.60 1.95
C SER A 58 -1.91 2.65 2.12
N VAL A 59 -0.65 2.26 1.89
CA VAL A 59 0.50 3.17 1.95
C VAL A 59 0.45 4.17 0.81
N VAL A 60 0.16 3.72 -0.41
CA VAL A 60 0.02 4.59 -1.59
C VAL A 60 -1.10 5.60 -1.39
N GLU A 61 -2.27 5.16 -0.93
CA GLU A 61 -3.41 6.04 -0.63
C GLU A 61 -3.08 7.07 0.47
N THR A 62 -2.38 6.63 1.51
CA THR A 62 -1.98 7.52 2.61
C THR A 62 -0.97 8.57 2.12
N ALA A 63 0.01 8.16 1.32
CA ALA A 63 0.98 9.07 0.71
C ALA A 63 0.29 10.06 -0.24
N TRP A 64 -0.64 9.59 -1.07
CA TRP A 64 -1.42 10.44 -1.95
C TRP A 64 -2.27 11.45 -1.17
N ARG A 65 -2.90 11.04 -0.06
CA ARG A 65 -3.66 11.94 0.82
C ARG A 65 -2.80 13.02 1.46
N MET A 66 -1.56 12.69 1.84
CA MET A 66 -0.61 13.68 2.38
C MET A 66 -0.11 14.65 1.31
N LEU A 67 0.18 14.14 0.10
CA LEU A 67 0.70 14.94 -1.01
C LEU A 67 -0.38 15.79 -1.69
N ARG A 68 -1.64 15.33 -1.73
CA ARG A 68 -2.76 16.00 -2.38
C ARG A 68 -2.89 17.48 -1.98
N PRO A 69 -2.97 17.88 -0.70
CA PRO A 69 -3.10 19.29 -0.34
C PRO A 69 -1.88 20.12 -0.74
N PHE A 70 -0.67 19.54 -0.71
CA PHE A 70 0.57 20.19 -1.15
C PHE A 70 0.58 20.44 -2.67
N LEU A 71 0.09 19.46 -3.45
CA LEU A 71 -0.03 19.59 -4.90
C LEU A 71 -1.12 20.60 -5.30
N LEU A 72 -2.23 20.64 -4.55
CA LEU A 72 -3.32 21.59 -4.80
C LEU A 72 -2.95 23.04 -4.43
N THR A 73 -2.02 23.24 -3.49
CA THR A 73 -1.49 24.59 -3.17
C THR A 73 -0.40 25.04 -4.14
N ASN A 74 0.26 24.11 -4.83
CA ASN A 74 1.35 24.38 -5.77
C ASN A 74 1.02 23.81 -7.15
N LEU A 75 -0.06 24.33 -7.77
CA LEU A 75 -0.55 23.91 -9.09
C LEU A 75 0.50 24.02 -10.21
N GLU A 76 1.48 24.92 -10.06
CA GLU A 76 2.61 25.08 -11.01
C GLU A 76 3.58 23.89 -11.02
N VAL A 77 3.58 23.07 -9.97
CA VAL A 77 4.49 21.91 -9.83
C VAL A 77 3.91 20.65 -10.50
N ILE A 78 2.60 20.61 -10.73
CA ILE A 78 1.89 19.50 -11.38
C ILE A 78 2.51 19.12 -12.75
N PRO A 79 2.75 20.06 -13.70
CA PRO A 79 3.36 19.72 -14.99
C PRO A 79 4.77 19.13 -14.86
N TYR A 80 5.57 19.60 -13.90
CA TYR A 80 6.90 19.05 -13.62
C TYR A 80 6.83 17.62 -13.07
N LEU A 81 5.90 17.35 -12.16
CA LEU A 81 5.71 16.03 -11.56
C LEU A 81 5.21 15.00 -12.59
N THR A 82 4.31 15.41 -13.49
CA THR A 82 3.90 14.57 -14.62
C THR A 82 5.04 14.31 -15.60
N TYR A 83 5.89 15.29 -15.86
CA TYR A 83 7.06 15.12 -16.73
C TYR A 83 8.05 14.12 -16.12
N VAL A 84 8.37 14.26 -14.83
CA VAL A 84 9.25 13.33 -14.12
C VAL A 84 8.68 11.91 -14.12
N ALA A 85 7.38 11.74 -13.84
CA ALA A 85 6.72 10.44 -13.88
C ALA A 85 6.77 9.79 -15.27
N LEU A 86 6.53 10.56 -16.34
CA LEU A 86 6.63 10.08 -17.72
C LEU A 86 8.07 9.71 -18.09
N THR A 87 9.06 10.49 -17.66
CA THR A 87 10.47 10.15 -17.92
C THR A 87 10.90 8.88 -17.17
N LEU A 88 10.45 8.68 -15.93
CA LEU A 88 10.75 7.47 -15.17
C LEU A 88 10.05 6.24 -15.77
N TYR A 89 8.81 6.40 -16.24
CA TYR A 89 8.11 5.34 -16.96
C TYR A 89 8.83 4.97 -18.26
N PHE A 90 9.26 5.96 -19.05
CA PHE A 90 9.97 5.74 -20.31
C PHE A 90 11.34 5.08 -20.08
N VAL A 91 12.10 5.54 -19.09
CA VAL A 91 13.38 4.93 -18.70
C VAL A 91 13.18 3.51 -18.19
N GLY A 92 12.17 3.28 -17.35
CA GLY A 92 11.83 1.93 -16.89
C GLY A 92 11.44 0.99 -18.03
N TRP A 93 10.69 1.49 -19.02
CA TRP A 93 10.31 0.74 -20.21
C TRP A 93 11.51 0.41 -21.10
N VAL A 94 12.42 1.35 -21.31
CA VAL A 94 13.67 1.17 -22.10
C VAL A 94 14.68 0.25 -21.42
N ILE A 95 14.66 0.13 -20.09
CA ILE A 95 15.55 -0.79 -19.36
C ILE A 95 15.00 -2.23 -19.38
N LEU A 96 13.68 -2.39 -19.47
CA LEU A 96 12.99 -3.69 -19.42
C LEU A 96 12.78 -4.33 -20.80
N TYR A 97 13.05 -3.60 -21.90
CA TYR A 97 12.95 -4.06 -23.29
C TYR A 97 14.26 -3.83 -24.04
#